data_AF-A0A926IYH1-F1
#
_entry.id   AF-A0A926IYH1-F1
#
_cell.length_a   1.000
_cell.length_b   1.000
_cell.length_c   1.000
_cell.angle_alpha   90.00
_cell.angle_beta   90.00
_cell.angle_gamma   90.00
#
_symmetry.space_group_name_H-M   'P 1'
#
loop_
_entity.id
_entity.type
_entity.pdbx_description
1 polymer ?
#
loop_
_entity_poly.entity_id
_entity_poly.type
_entity_poly.pdbx_seq_one_letter_code
_entity_poly.pdbx_strand_id
1 'polypeptide(L)' 'MNALRRERIPVSIYLVNGIKLQGQIESFDQFVILLKNTVSQMVKHAISTVVPARAVNHHQHAPGAAGEEQGEAEA' A
#
# COMPACT_ATOMS: atom_id res chain seq x y z
N MET A 1 0.54 -0.59 1.05
CA MET A 1 -0.22 -1.82 0.71
C MET A 1 -1.73 -1.57 0.58
N ASN A 2 -2.40 -0.95 1.57
CA ASN A 2 -3.85 -0.68 1.47
C ASN A 2 -4.27 0.24 0.32
N ALA A 3 -3.49 1.28 0.00
CA ALA A 3 -3.80 2.17 -1.14
C ALA A 3 -3.78 1.39 -2.48
N LEU A 4 -2.75 0.57 -2.72
CA LEU A 4 -2.63 -0.29 -3.91
C LEU A 4 -3.83 -1.22 -4.08
N ARG A 5 -4.29 -1.83 -2.97
CA ARG A 5 -5.47 -2.70 -2.94
C ARG A 5 -6.76 -1.93 -3.22
N ARG A 6 -6.99 -0.83 -2.50
CA ARG A 6 -8.23 -0.03 -2.61
C ARG A 6 -8.40 0.58 -4.00
N GLU A 7 -7.32 1.06 -4.59
CA GLU A 7 -7.31 1.71 -5.90
C GLU A 7 -7.07 0.72 -7.06
N ARG A 8 -6.99 -0.59 -6.77
CA ARG A 8 -6.77 -1.67 -7.76
C ARG A 8 -5.60 -1.36 -8.71
N ILE A 9 -4.51 -0.85 -8.16
CA ILE A 9 -3.34 -0.44 -8.94
C ILE A 9 -2.61 -1.72 -9.41
N PRO A 10 -2.31 -1.86 -10.71
CA PRO A 10 -1.45 -2.93 -11.20
C PRO A 10 -0.05 -2.84 -10.58
N VAL A 11 0.47 -3.98 -10.11
CA VAL A 11 1.78 -4.08 -9.46
C VAL A 11 2.64 -5.16 -10.10
N SER A 12 3.96 -4.99 -10.03
CA SER A 12 4.94 -6.04 -10.24
C SER A 12 5.59 -6.43 -8.91
N ILE A 13 5.60 -7.73 -8.62
CA ILE A 13 6.16 -8.33 -7.40
C ILE A 13 7.35 -9.21 -7.81
N TYR A 14 8.52 -8.95 -7.25
CA TYR A 14 9.73 -9.73 -7.54
C TYR A 14 10.01 -10.71 -6.42
N LEU A 15 10.27 -11.95 -6.80
CA LEU A 15 10.60 -13.02 -5.90
C LEU A 15 12.13 -13.12 -5.69
N VAL A 16 12.58 -13.67 -4.56
CA VAL A 16 14.01 -13.85 -4.24
C VAL A 16 14.74 -14.74 -5.25
N ASN A 17 14.01 -15.62 -5.94
CA ASN A 17 14.52 -16.46 -7.02
C ASN A 17 14.50 -15.76 -8.40
N GLY A 18 14.16 -14.48 -8.45
CA GLY A 18 14.11 -13.68 -9.68
C GLY A 18 12.80 -13.78 -10.46
N ILE A 19 11.82 -14.58 -10.03
CA ILE A 19 10.51 -14.67 -10.69
C ILE A 19 9.76 -13.34 -10.51
N LYS A 20 9.16 -12.84 -11.60
CA LYS A 20 8.30 -11.65 -11.60
C LYS A 20 6.84 -12.06 -11.70
N LEU A 21 6.03 -11.60 -10.75
CA LEU A 21 4.57 -11.76 -10.76
C LEU A 21 3.90 -10.42 -11.05
N GLN A 22 2.83 -10.44 -11.83
CA GLN A 22 2.07 -9.24 -12.19
C GLN A 22 0.59 -9.44 -11.90
N GLY A 23 -0.06 -8.40 -11.40
CA GLY A 23 -1.47 -8.45 -11.07
C GLY A 23 -1.92 -7.27 -10.20
N GLN A 24 -3.06 -7.42 -9.54
CA GLN A 24 -3.59 -6.46 -8.57
C GLN A 24 -3.63 -7.10 -7.18
N ILE A 25 -3.35 -6.30 -6.14
CA ILE A 25 -3.42 -6.80 -4.77
C ILE A 25 -4.87 -6.91 -4.34
N GLU A 26 -5.31 -8.12 -4.00
CA GLU A 26 -6.68 -8.40 -3.54
C GLU A 26 -6.78 -8.33 -2.00
N SER A 27 -5.80 -8.92 -1.31
CA SER A 27 -5.67 -8.88 0.15
C SER A 27 -4.22 -9.08 0.58
N PHE A 28 -3.89 -8.74 1.83
CA PHE A 28 -2.57 -9.00 2.41
C PHE A 28 -2.66 -9.05 3.95
N ASP A 29 -1.74 -9.79 4.56
CA ASP A 29 -1.42 -9.74 5.99
C ASP A 29 0.08 -9.49 6.18
N GLN A 30 0.62 -9.75 7.38
CA GLN A 30 2.04 -9.57 7.70
C GLN A 30 2.98 -10.45 6.85
N PHE A 31 2.52 -11.59 6.35
CA PHE A 31 3.36 -12.61 5.71
C PHE A 31 2.89 -13.03 4.31
N VAL A 32 1.67 -12.67 3.91
CA VAL A 32 1.02 -13.16 2.70
C VAL A 32 0.45 -12.00 1.89
N ILE A 33 0.60 -12.09 0.56
CA ILE A 33 -0.13 -11.24 -0.38
C ILE A 33 -0.97 -12.13 -1.29
N LEU A 34 -2.26 -11.83 -1.40
CA LEU A 34 -3.15 -12.41 -2.39
C LEU A 34 -3.14 -11.52 -3.64
N LEU A 35 -2.58 -12.05 -4.73
CA LEU A 35 -2.45 -11.37 -6.01
C LEU A 35 -3.47 -11.92 -7.01
N LYS A 36 -4.29 -11.02 -7.57
CA LYS A 36 -5.26 -11.34 -8.61
C LYS A 36 -4.64 -11.19 -10.00
N ASN A 37 -4.72 -12.29 -10.76
CA ASN A 37 -4.29 -12.51 -12.15
C ASN A 37 -5.40 -13.36 -12.82
N THR A 38 -5.33 -13.66 -14.12
CA THR A 38 -6.09 -14.77 -14.76
C THR A 38 -6.12 -16.08 -13.95
N VAL A 39 -5.15 -16.32 -13.06
CA VAL A 39 -5.19 -17.32 -11.98
C VAL A 39 -4.71 -16.67 -10.68
N SER A 40 -5.49 -16.75 -9.59
CA SER A 40 -5.07 -16.28 -8.26
C SER A 40 -3.97 -17.19 -7.70
N GLN A 41 -2.81 -16.63 -7.33
CA GLN A 41 -1.69 -17.36 -6.72
C GLN A 41 -1.32 -16.77 -5.36
N MET A 42 -0.97 -17.64 -4.41
CA MET A 42 -0.54 -17.26 -3.05
C MET A 42 0.98 -17.27 -2.96
N VAL A 43 1.57 -16.16 -2.50
CA VAL A 43 3.03 -15.99 -2.38
C VAL A 43 3.36 -15.47 -0.99
N LYS A 44 4.31 -16.12 -0.29
CA LYS A 44 4.65 -15.82 1.11
C LYS A 44 6.13 -15.47 1.30
N HIS A 45 7.03 -16.43 1.16
CA HIS A 45 8.42 -16.25 1.60
C HIS A 45 9.41 -15.82 0.50
N ALA A 46 8.92 -15.12 -0.52
CA ALA A 46 9.74 -14.83 -1.68
C ALA A 46 9.71 -13.37 -2.11
N ILE A 47 8.81 -12.52 -1.62
CA ILE A 47 8.68 -11.15 -2.15
C ILE A 47 9.83 -10.28 -1.64
N SER A 48 10.71 -9.81 -2.54
CA SER A 48 11.81 -8.91 -2.22
C SER A 48 11.44 -7.45 -2.43
N THR A 49 10.65 -7.15 -3.45
CA THR A 49 10.25 -5.78 -3.81
C THR A 49 8.87 -5.75 -4.47
N VAL A 50 8.16 -4.64 -4.27
CA VAL A 50 6.89 -4.34 -4.93
C VAL A 50 7.00 -2.99 -5.61
N VAL A 51 6.79 -2.98 -6.93
CA VAL A 51 6.89 -1.77 -7.75
C VAL A 51 5.50 -1.45 -8.33
N PRO A 52 4.91 -0.29 -7.99
CA PRO A 52 3.64 0.12 -8.56
C PRO A 52 3.82 0.61 -9.99
N ALA A 53 2.85 0.35 -10.87
CA ALA A 53 2.90 0.80 -12.25
C ALA A 53 2.73 2.32 -12.42
N ARG A 54 2.24 3.00 -11.39
CA ARG A 54 2.14 4.47 -11.32
C ARG A 54 2.52 4.97 -9.93
N ALA A 55 2.91 6.23 -9.84
CA ALA A 55 3.11 6.88 -8.55
C ALA A 55 1.84 6.79 -7.69
N VAL A 56 2.01 6.44 -6.42
CA VAL A 56 0.92 6.30 -5.46
C VAL A 56 1.00 7.49 -4.50
N ASN A 57 -0.05 8.29 -4.47
CA ASN A 57 -0.15 9.37 -3.48
C ASN A 57 -0.46 8.77 -2.12
N HIS A 58 0.54 8.75 -1.25
CA HIS A 58 0.32 8.45 0.16
C HIS A 58 -0.14 9.72 0.84
N HIS A 59 -1.44 9.80 1.16
CA HIS A 59 -1.91 10.82 2.08
C HIS A 59 -1.32 10.50 3.46
N GLN A 60 -0.16 11.11 3.75
CA GLN A 60 0.43 11.07 5.08
C GLN A 60 -0.46 11.94 5.97
N HIS A 61 -1.15 11.30 6.91
CA HIS A 61 -1.70 12.05 8.04
C HIS A 61 -0.50 12.54 8.85
N ALA A 62 -0.15 13.81 8.70
CA ALA A 62 0.87 14.45 9.51
C ALA A 62 0.37 14.48 10.97
N PRO A 63 1.10 13.92 11.94
CA PRO A 63 0.76 14.13 13.34
C PRO A 63 1.30 15.51 13.75
N GLY A 64 0.40 16.42 14.11
CA GLY A 64 0.73 17.63 14.87
C GLY A 64 0.63 18.95 14.12
N ALA A 65 -0.49 19.64 14.35
CA ALA A 65 -0.48 21.09 14.54
C ALA A 65 -1.47 21.38 15.67
N ALA A 66 -0.93 21.50 16.88
CA ALA A 66 -1.62 22.12 17.99
C ALA A 66 -1.84 23.61 17.64
N GLY A 67 -3.05 24.09 17.88
CA GLY A 67 -3.39 25.50 17.90
C GLY A 67 -4.18 25.77 19.16
N GLU A 68 -3.50 25.84 20.30
CA GLU A 68 -3.94 26.71 21.39
C GLU A 68 -3.52 28.12 21.00
N GLU A 69 -4.48 29.01 20.80
CA GLU A 69 -4.29 30.44 21.03
C GLU A 69 -5.56 31.02 21.66
N GLN A 70 -5.31 31.82 22.69
CA GLN A 70 -6.23 32.39 23.64
C GLN A 70 -6.86 33.67 23.10
N GLY A 71 -8.03 34.02 23.66
CA GLY A 71 -8.46 35.41 23.80
C GLY A 71 -9.73 35.77 23.02
N GLU A 72 -10.84 35.97 23.73
CA GLU A 72 -11.37 37.33 23.90
C GLU A 72 -12.34 37.38 25.10
N ALA A 73 -12.10 38.35 25.97
CA ALA A 73 -13.03 38.78 27.02
C ALA A 73 -13.99 39.84 26.44
N GLU A 74 -15.04 40.13 27.22
CA GLU A 74 -16.06 41.20 27.04
C GLU A 74 -17.28 40.90 26.14
N ALA A 75 -18.41 40.54 26.78
CA ALA A 75 -19.53 41.46 27.05
C ALA A 75 -20.59 40.77 27.93
#